data_AF-A0A6G3RXA0-F1
#
_entry.id   AF-A0A6G3RXA0-F1
#
_cell.length_a   1.000
_cell.length_b   1.000
_cell.length_c   1.000
_cell.angle_alpha   90.00
_cell.angle_beta   90.00
_cell.angle_gamma   90.00
#
_symmetry.space_group_name_H-M   'P 1'
#
loop_
_entity.id
_entity.type
_entity.pdbx_description
1 polymer ?
#
loop_
_entity_poly.entity_id
_entity_poly.type
_entity_poly.pdbx_seq_one_letter_code
_entity_poly.pdbx_strand_id
1 'polypeptide(L)'
;ARAVLSAVGAVDGASGQVTRRGTRLARLGLHPRLGRALLDAAPVVGARRAAEAVALLSEEPPREYGDDLGGALRTARRGGDAYSGRWRTEVRRLSGLVASSAPAEPEPVQAPGDDDVAGLVAALAFPERIARKSGGSYLMVSGTRADIGDGSALRHADWVAVAVADRPVGA
;
A
#
# COMPACT_ATOMS: atom_id res chain seq x y z
N ALA A 1 -0.43 -8.67 19.27
CA ALA A 1 -0.51 -7.21 19.00
C ALA A 1 0.79 -6.46 19.34
N ARG A 2 1.33 -6.55 20.56
CA ARG A 2 2.50 -5.74 21.01
C ARG A 2 3.77 -5.88 20.14
N ALA A 3 4.15 -7.10 19.74
CA ALA A 3 5.31 -7.33 18.87
C ALA A 3 5.18 -6.61 17.50
N VAL A 4 3.98 -6.59 16.92
CA VAL A 4 3.71 -5.86 15.66
C VAL A 4 3.83 -4.36 15.88
N LEU A 5 3.30 -3.82 16.98
CA LEU A 5 3.39 -2.40 17.31
C LEU A 5 4.85 -1.96 17.53
N SER A 6 5.67 -2.78 18.18
CA SER A 6 7.12 -2.53 18.32
C SER A 6 7.83 -2.59 16.96
N ALA A 7 7.52 -3.59 16.13
CA ALA A 7 8.13 -3.74 14.80
C ALA A 7 7.81 -2.60 13.83
N VAL A 8 6.67 -1.92 13.99
CA VAL A 8 6.32 -0.72 13.22
C VAL A 8 6.77 0.59 13.89
N GLY A 9 7.48 0.49 15.03
CA GLY A 9 7.97 1.63 15.81
C GLY A 9 6.85 2.45 16.49
N ALA A 10 5.66 1.87 16.67
CA ALA A 10 4.54 2.54 17.31
C ALA A 10 4.69 2.61 18.85
N VAL A 11 5.34 1.62 19.43
CA VAL A 11 5.68 1.58 20.86
C VAL A 11 7.16 1.31 21.03
N ASP A 12 7.75 1.91 22.06
CA ASP A 12 9.12 1.64 22.46
C ASP A 12 9.25 0.20 22.97
N GLY A 13 10.29 -0.50 22.52
CA GLY A 13 10.48 -1.93 22.80
C GLY A 13 10.82 -2.20 24.26
N ALA A 14 11.54 -1.29 24.92
CA ALA A 14 11.99 -1.45 26.30
C ALA A 14 10.92 -1.01 27.31
N SER A 15 10.34 0.18 27.12
CA SER A 15 9.40 0.80 28.05
C SER A 15 7.93 0.50 27.75
N GLY A 16 7.59 0.10 26.51
CA GLY A 16 6.21 -0.08 26.06
C GLY A 16 5.44 1.22 25.84
N GLN A 17 6.08 2.38 25.97
CA GLN A 17 5.44 3.68 25.80
C GLN A 17 5.16 4.00 24.32
N VAL A 18 4.08 4.75 24.05
CA VAL A 18 3.73 5.18 22.70
C VAL A 18 4.75 6.19 22.19
N THR A 19 5.28 5.97 20.99
CA THR A 19 6.24 6.89 20.36
C THR A 19 5.53 8.00 19.59
N ARG A 20 6.25 9.07 19.19
CA ARG A 20 5.72 10.07 18.24
C ARG A 20 5.20 9.41 16.95
N ARG A 21 5.87 8.35 16.48
CA ARG A 21 5.41 7.58 15.32
C ARG A 21 4.12 6.81 15.63
N GLY A 22 4.01 6.21 16.80
CA GLY A 22 2.77 5.56 17.27
C GLY A 22 1.59 6.51 17.33
N THR A 23 1.78 7.71 17.87
CA THR A 23 0.74 8.75 17.89
C THR A 23 0.32 9.17 16.48
N ARG A 24 1.27 9.30 15.54
CA ARG A 24 0.95 9.57 14.13
C ARG A 24 0.15 8.43 13.50
N LEU A 25 0.59 7.18 13.68
CA LEU A 25 -0.11 6.00 13.17
C LEU A 25 -1.56 5.93 13.69
N ALA A 26 -1.77 6.18 14.98
CA ALA A 26 -3.10 6.17 15.60
C ALA A 26 -4.03 7.24 15.00
N ARG A 27 -3.51 8.43 14.66
CA ARG A 27 -4.28 9.52 14.05
C ARG A 27 -4.73 9.27 12.62
N LEU A 28 -4.08 8.35 11.91
CA LEU A 28 -4.44 8.04 10.52
C LEU A 28 -5.79 7.35 10.41
N GLY A 29 -6.24 6.61 11.44
CA GLY A 29 -7.47 5.81 11.37
C GLY A 29 -7.38 4.63 10.39
N LEU A 30 -6.16 4.21 10.04
CA LEU A 30 -5.89 3.11 9.11
C LEU A 30 -5.51 1.84 9.88
N HIS A 31 -5.62 0.69 9.20
CA HIS A 31 -4.96 -0.53 9.67
C HIS A 31 -3.44 -0.28 9.87
N PRO A 32 -2.79 -0.78 10.94
CA PRO A 32 -1.40 -0.45 11.27
C PRO A 32 -0.39 -0.67 10.12
N ARG A 33 -0.62 -1.68 9.27
CA ARG A 33 0.21 -1.95 8.09
C ARG A 33 0.09 -0.85 7.02
N LEU A 34 -1.13 -0.40 6.74
CA LEU A 34 -1.38 0.68 5.78
C LEU A 34 -0.90 2.02 6.32
N GLY A 35 -1.11 2.29 7.61
CA GLY A 35 -0.57 3.47 8.27
C GLY A 35 0.96 3.51 8.22
N ARG A 36 1.61 2.37 8.45
CA ARG A 36 3.07 2.22 8.28
C ARG A 36 3.49 2.51 6.84
N ALA A 37 2.85 1.87 5.87
CA ALA A 37 3.16 2.05 4.46
C ALA A 37 3.02 3.52 4.03
N LEU A 38 1.98 4.23 4.48
CA LEU A 38 1.80 5.65 4.21
C LEU A 38 2.97 6.49 4.75
N LEU A 39 3.34 6.30 6.03
CA LEU A 39 4.40 7.08 6.66
C LEU A 39 5.79 6.77 6.09
N ASP A 40 6.02 5.54 5.63
CA ASP A 40 7.32 5.11 5.09
C ASP A 40 7.46 5.42 3.59
N ALA A 41 6.36 5.41 2.82
CA ALA A 41 6.38 5.74 1.40
C ALA A 41 6.39 7.25 1.15
N ALA A 42 5.71 8.05 1.98
CA ALA A 42 5.55 9.49 1.75
C ALA A 42 6.87 10.28 1.57
N PRO A 43 7.96 10.00 2.31
CA PRO A 43 9.26 10.63 2.06
C PRO A 43 9.89 10.24 0.71
N VAL A 44 9.53 9.08 0.16
CA VAL A 44 10.11 8.54 -1.08
C VAL A 44 9.35 9.01 -2.32
N VAL A 45 8.02 8.98 -2.27
CA VAL A 45 7.15 9.23 -3.44
C VAL A 45 6.28 10.47 -3.32
N GLY A 46 6.39 11.19 -2.20
CA GLY A 46 5.54 12.33 -1.86
C GLY A 46 4.25 11.91 -1.16
N ALA A 47 3.77 12.76 -0.25
CA ALA A 47 2.60 12.49 0.60
C ALA A 47 1.32 12.20 -0.20
N ARG A 48 1.11 12.90 -1.32
CA ARG A 48 -0.08 12.72 -2.15
C ARG A 48 -0.10 11.35 -2.81
N ARG A 49 0.99 10.95 -3.48
CA ARG A 49 1.07 9.68 -4.22
C ARG A 49 1.00 8.47 -3.27
N ALA A 50 1.66 8.58 -2.11
CA ALA A 50 1.54 7.58 -1.06
C ALA A 50 0.08 7.45 -0.56
N ALA A 51 -0.60 8.59 -0.34
CA ALA A 51 -2.00 8.61 0.07
C ALA A 51 -2.93 8.03 -1.00
N GLU A 52 -2.69 8.26 -2.29
CA GLU A 52 -3.46 7.69 -3.40
C GLU A 52 -3.45 6.16 -3.40
N ALA A 53 -2.25 5.56 -3.29
CA ALA A 53 -2.09 4.11 -3.20
C ALA A 53 -2.69 3.52 -1.91
N VAL A 54 -2.46 4.16 -0.76
CA VAL A 54 -2.99 3.68 0.52
C VAL A 54 -4.51 3.79 0.60
N ALA A 55 -5.09 4.88 0.09
CA ALA A 55 -6.55 5.06 0.03
C ALA A 55 -7.18 4.00 -0.87
N LEU A 56 -6.52 3.64 -1.98
CA LEU A 56 -6.99 2.56 -2.85
C LEU A 56 -7.11 1.25 -2.05
N LEU A 57 -6.05 0.88 -1.31
CA LEU A 57 -6.02 -0.33 -0.49
C LEU A 57 -6.97 -0.29 0.71
N SER A 58 -7.30 0.89 1.23
CA SER A 58 -8.19 1.06 2.39
C SER A 58 -9.67 1.09 2.01
N GLU A 59 -10.02 1.70 0.88
CA GLU A 59 -11.41 1.83 0.41
C GLU A 59 -11.89 0.62 -0.39
N GLU A 60 -10.96 -0.27 -0.78
CA GLU A 60 -11.19 -1.46 -1.60
C GLU A 60 -11.85 -1.14 -2.97
N PRO A 61 -11.08 -1.06 -4.06
CA PRO A 61 -11.63 -0.69 -5.36
C PRO A 61 -12.61 -1.76 -5.87
N PRO A 62 -13.59 -1.36 -6.71
CA PRO A 62 -14.46 -2.31 -7.39
C PRO A 62 -13.65 -3.35 -8.17
N ARG A 63 -14.12 -4.59 -8.23
CA ARG A 63 -13.42 -5.68 -8.94
C ARG A 63 -13.21 -5.36 -10.43
N GLU A 64 -14.08 -4.55 -11.04
CA GLU A 64 -13.91 -4.10 -12.43
C GLU A 64 -12.68 -3.22 -12.68
N TYR A 65 -12.00 -2.71 -11.63
CA TYR A 65 -10.75 -1.97 -11.80
C TYR A 65 -9.55 -2.89 -12.16
N GLY A 66 -9.72 -4.21 -12.01
CA GLY A 66 -8.70 -5.21 -12.32
C GLY A 66 -7.81 -5.57 -11.13
N ASP A 67 -6.81 -6.43 -11.40
CA ASP A 67 -5.85 -6.94 -10.41
C ASP A 67 -4.50 -6.20 -10.41
N ASP A 68 -4.28 -5.31 -11.37
CA ASP A 68 -3.15 -4.39 -11.42
C ASP A 68 -3.46 -3.10 -10.63
N LEU A 69 -2.78 -2.92 -9.50
CA LEU A 69 -2.92 -1.73 -8.66
C LEU A 69 -2.56 -0.43 -9.38
N GLY A 70 -1.56 -0.46 -10.28
CA GLY A 70 -1.18 0.71 -11.07
C GLY A 70 -2.31 1.12 -12.03
N GLY A 71 -2.91 0.14 -12.71
CA GLY A 71 -4.11 0.29 -13.52
C GLY A 71 -5.31 0.79 -12.72
N ALA A 72 -5.56 0.23 -11.54
CA ALA A 72 -6.63 0.65 -10.64
C ALA A 72 -6.45 2.10 -10.17
N LEU A 73 -5.22 2.55 -9.88
CA LEU A 73 -4.92 3.95 -9.57
C LEU A 73 -5.25 4.88 -10.74
N ARG A 74 -4.83 4.52 -11.96
CA ARG A 74 -5.15 5.30 -13.17
C ARG A 74 -6.66 5.39 -13.38
N THR A 75 -7.39 4.31 -13.14
CA THR A 75 -8.87 4.29 -13.24
C THR A 75 -9.51 5.16 -12.16
N ALA A 76 -9.10 5.06 -10.90
CA ALA A 76 -9.61 5.89 -9.80
C ALA A 76 -9.39 7.39 -10.06
N ARG A 77 -8.22 7.75 -10.62
CA ARG A 77 -7.91 9.14 -11.00
C ARG A 77 -8.81 9.66 -12.11
N ARG A 78 -9.02 8.89 -13.18
CA ARG A 78 -9.99 9.19 -14.25
C ARG A 78 -11.38 9.40 -13.66
N GLY A 79 -11.76 8.54 -12.72
CA GLY A 79 -13.05 8.56 -12.03
C GLY A 79 -14.24 8.32 -12.95
N GLY A 80 -15.40 8.84 -12.58
CA GLY A 80 -16.68 8.59 -13.28
C GLY A 80 -17.63 7.68 -12.51
N ASP A 81 -17.27 7.28 -11.30
CA ASP A 81 -18.09 6.47 -10.41
C ASP A 81 -18.07 7.00 -8.95
N ALA A 82 -18.96 6.43 -8.13
CA ALA A 82 -19.09 6.76 -6.73
C ALA A 82 -17.83 6.42 -5.91
N TYR A 83 -17.08 5.39 -6.31
CA TYR A 83 -15.83 4.99 -5.66
C TYR A 83 -14.79 6.10 -5.74
N SER A 84 -14.55 6.65 -6.93
CA SER A 84 -13.57 7.72 -7.17
C SER A 84 -13.86 8.97 -6.34
N GLY A 85 -15.12 9.25 -6.01
CA GLY A 85 -15.50 10.35 -5.11
C GLY A 85 -15.08 10.11 -3.65
N ARG A 86 -15.32 8.91 -3.12
CA ARG A 86 -14.89 8.50 -1.77
C ARG A 86 -13.37 8.44 -1.68
N TRP A 87 -12.74 7.78 -2.64
CA TRP A 87 -11.29 7.67 -2.74
C TRP A 87 -10.60 9.05 -2.73
N ARG A 88 -11.06 10.03 -3.53
CA ARG A 88 -10.48 11.39 -3.52
C ARG A 88 -10.65 12.10 -2.17
N THR A 89 -11.74 11.84 -1.45
CA THR A 89 -11.95 12.40 -0.11
C THR A 89 -10.94 11.83 0.87
N GLU A 90 -10.72 10.51 0.82
CA GLU A 90 -9.74 9.84 1.66
C GLU A 90 -8.30 10.26 1.34
N VAL A 91 -7.96 10.38 0.05
CA VAL A 91 -6.65 10.91 -0.38
C VAL A 91 -6.38 12.30 0.18
N ARG A 92 -7.36 13.20 0.14
CA ARG A 92 -7.21 14.55 0.72
C ARG A 92 -7.00 14.50 2.23
N ARG A 93 -7.74 13.65 2.94
CA ARG A 93 -7.61 13.47 4.40
C ARG A 93 -6.22 12.93 4.75
N LEU A 94 -5.80 11.83 4.13
CA LEU A 94 -4.52 11.17 4.42
C LEU A 94 -3.33 12.05 4.05
N SER A 95 -3.34 12.68 2.87
CA SER A 95 -2.24 13.55 2.45
C SER A 95 -2.10 14.79 3.35
N GLY A 96 -3.19 15.38 3.84
CA GLY A 96 -3.16 16.48 4.81
C GLY A 96 -2.56 16.09 6.17
N LEU A 97 -2.87 14.88 6.66
CA LEU A 97 -2.31 14.36 7.91
C LEU A 97 -0.80 14.09 7.82
N VAL A 98 -0.29 13.73 6.64
CA VAL A 98 1.13 13.45 6.41
C VAL A 98 1.92 14.73 6.12
N ALA A 99 1.41 15.60 5.24
CA ALA A 99 2.08 16.84 4.84
C ALA A 99 2.27 17.82 6.00
N SER A 100 1.35 17.85 6.96
CA SER A 100 1.46 18.67 8.19
C SER A 100 2.60 18.23 9.14
N SER A 101 3.26 17.09 8.86
CA SER A 101 4.21 16.45 9.77
C SER A 101 5.65 16.36 9.23
N ALA A 102 5.91 16.78 7.99
CA ALA A 102 7.19 16.61 7.31
C ALA A 102 7.70 17.96 6.75
N PRO A 103 9.01 18.25 6.87
CA PRO A 103 9.65 19.29 6.05
C PRO A 103 9.50 18.92 4.56
N ALA A 104 9.35 19.92 3.69
CA ALA A 104 9.38 19.69 2.25
C ALA A 104 10.80 19.23 1.85
N GLU A 105 10.98 17.93 1.64
CA GLU A 105 12.19 17.40 1.02
C GLU A 105 12.16 17.69 -0.49
N PRO A 106 13.32 17.92 -1.12
CA PRO A 106 13.39 18.19 -2.54
C PRO A 106 12.78 17.04 -3.34
N GLU A 107 11.92 17.39 -4.30
CA GLU A 107 11.30 16.43 -5.22
C GLU A 107 12.40 15.62 -5.95
N PRO A 108 12.27 14.29 -6.04
CA PRO A 108 13.24 13.47 -6.74
C PRO A 108 13.35 13.88 -8.22
N VAL A 109 14.58 13.80 -8.76
CA VAL A 109 14.93 14.22 -10.13
C VAL A 109 14.09 13.50 -11.21
N GLN A 110 13.59 12.30 -10.90
CA GLN A 110 12.53 11.63 -11.65
C GLN A 110 11.46 11.13 -10.69
N ALA A 111 10.22 11.55 -10.94
CA ALA A 111 9.09 11.07 -10.17
C ALA A 111 8.78 9.62 -10.57
N PRO A 112 8.68 8.68 -9.60
CA PRO A 112 8.41 7.27 -9.91
C PRO A 112 7.09 7.07 -10.67
N GLY A 113 6.99 6.00 -11.45
CA GLY A 113 5.77 5.64 -12.16
C GLY A 113 4.66 5.20 -11.20
N ASP A 114 3.42 5.15 -11.67
CA ASP A 114 2.29 4.68 -10.84
C ASP A 114 2.47 3.24 -10.37
N ASP A 115 3.05 2.39 -11.23
CA ASP A 115 3.31 0.99 -10.92
C ASP A 115 4.40 0.86 -9.83
N ASP A 116 5.43 1.71 -9.86
CA ASP A 116 6.47 1.78 -8.82
C ASP A 116 5.89 2.23 -7.48
N VAL A 117 5.03 3.26 -7.49
CA VAL A 117 4.36 3.75 -6.27
C VAL A 117 3.46 2.67 -5.68
N ALA A 118 2.64 2.04 -6.52
CA ALA A 118 1.74 0.98 -6.09
C ALA A 118 2.51 -0.23 -5.53
N GLY A 119 3.56 -0.66 -6.23
CA GLY A 119 4.45 -1.74 -5.81
C GLY A 119 5.15 -1.44 -4.49
N LEU A 120 5.71 -0.24 -4.32
CA LEU A 120 6.36 0.20 -3.08
C LEU A 120 5.39 0.17 -1.90
N VAL A 121 4.21 0.77 -2.06
CA VAL A 121 3.22 0.86 -0.98
C VAL A 121 2.69 -0.52 -0.60
N ALA A 122 2.40 -1.37 -1.59
CA ALA A 122 1.99 -2.76 -1.34
C ALA A 122 3.10 -3.56 -0.63
N ALA A 123 4.35 -3.43 -1.06
CA ALA A 123 5.50 -4.09 -0.45
C ALA A 123 5.74 -3.61 1.01
N LEU A 124 5.57 -2.31 1.29
CA LEU A 124 5.69 -1.78 2.65
C LEU A 124 4.55 -2.24 3.56
N ALA A 125 3.33 -2.38 3.03
CA ALA A 125 2.18 -2.86 3.78
C ALA A 125 2.26 -4.37 4.07
N PHE A 126 2.72 -5.15 3.08
CA PHE A 126 2.73 -6.61 3.09
C PHE A 126 4.07 -7.17 2.62
N PRO A 127 5.19 -6.93 3.35
CA PRO A 127 6.52 -7.38 2.93
C PRO A 127 6.61 -8.90 2.79
N GLU A 128 5.83 -9.65 3.58
CA GLU A 128 5.75 -11.11 3.49
C GLU A 128 5.06 -11.61 2.20
N ARG A 129 4.42 -10.70 1.45
CA ARG A 129 3.69 -10.95 0.20
C ARG A 129 4.41 -10.43 -1.04
N ILE A 130 5.69 -10.05 -0.90
CA ILE A 130 6.57 -9.88 -2.06
C ILE A 130 6.80 -11.27 -2.65
N ALA A 131 6.61 -11.42 -3.95
CA ALA A 131 6.62 -12.72 -4.61
C ALA A 131 7.47 -12.70 -5.88
N ARG A 132 8.19 -13.82 -6.10
CA ARG A 132 8.95 -14.05 -7.32
C ARG A 132 8.23 -15.08 -8.19
N LYS A 133 8.26 -14.87 -9.51
CA LYS A 133 7.77 -15.85 -10.47
C LYS A 133 8.50 -17.18 -10.31
N SER A 134 7.73 -18.27 -10.23
CA SER A 134 8.19 -19.64 -10.06
C SER A 134 7.27 -20.58 -10.85
N GLY A 135 7.75 -21.00 -12.03
CA GLY A 135 6.91 -21.72 -13.00
C GLY A 135 5.74 -20.85 -13.48
N GLY A 136 4.52 -21.38 -13.40
CA GLY A 136 3.28 -20.67 -13.76
C GLY A 136 2.67 -19.81 -12.65
N SER A 137 3.32 -19.73 -11.48
CA SER A 137 2.80 -19.09 -10.26
C SER A 137 3.82 -18.12 -9.66
N TYR A 138 3.45 -17.45 -8.57
CA TYR A 138 4.34 -16.59 -7.80
C TYR A 138 4.55 -17.14 -6.39
N LEU A 139 5.80 -17.31 -5.97
CA LEU A 139 6.15 -17.74 -4.61
C LEU A 139 6.44 -16.52 -3.74
N MET A 140 5.60 -16.30 -2.72
CA MET A 140 5.77 -15.20 -1.76
C MET A 140 6.91 -15.48 -0.77
N VAL A 141 7.47 -14.43 -0.17
CA VAL A 141 8.44 -14.51 0.94
C VAL A 141 7.90 -15.34 2.11
N SER A 142 6.59 -15.30 2.36
CA SER A 142 5.92 -16.14 3.36
C SER A 142 5.93 -17.65 3.05
N GLY A 143 6.39 -18.06 1.86
CA GLY A 143 6.37 -19.44 1.37
C GLY A 143 5.05 -19.87 0.72
N THR A 144 4.04 -19.00 0.70
CA THR A 144 2.75 -19.28 0.06
C THR A 144 2.83 -18.99 -1.44
N ARG A 145 2.22 -19.84 -2.29
CA ARG A 145 2.05 -19.54 -3.71
C ARG A 145 0.81 -18.70 -3.96
N ALA A 146 0.90 -17.80 -4.91
CA ALA A 146 -0.21 -17.06 -5.48
C ALA A 146 -0.28 -17.33 -6.97
N ASP A 147 -1.48 -17.66 -7.43
CA ASP A 147 -1.80 -17.69 -8.85
C ASP A 147 -2.41 -16.35 -9.27
N ILE A 148 -2.22 -16.00 -10.53
CA ILE A 148 -2.73 -14.76 -11.10
C ILE A 148 -3.69 -15.09 -12.25
N GLY A 149 -4.70 -14.26 -12.50
CA GLY A 149 -5.68 -14.54 -13.57
C GLY A 149 -5.03 -14.55 -14.97
N ASP A 150 -5.54 -15.38 -15.89
CA ASP A 150 -4.97 -15.57 -17.25
C ASP A 150 -4.82 -14.29 -18.07
N GLY A 151 -5.68 -13.30 -17.84
CA GLY A 151 -5.63 -11.99 -18.51
C GLY A 151 -4.83 -10.91 -17.79
N SER A 152 -4.14 -11.21 -16.68
CA SER A 152 -3.47 -10.17 -15.90
C SER A 152 -2.23 -9.60 -16.59
N ALA A 153 -2.12 -8.27 -16.60
CA ALA A 153 -0.95 -7.55 -17.10
C ALA A 153 0.32 -7.85 -16.30
N LEU A 154 0.19 -8.31 -15.05
CA LEU A 154 1.31 -8.57 -14.16
C LEU A 154 2.04 -9.91 -14.45
N ARG A 155 1.50 -10.76 -15.34
CA ARG A 155 2.09 -12.07 -15.69
C ARG A 155 3.50 -11.99 -16.26
N HIS A 156 3.86 -10.85 -16.84
CA HIS A 156 5.18 -10.62 -17.41
C HIS A 156 6.20 -10.15 -16.38
N ALA A 157 5.77 -9.73 -15.19
CA ALA A 157 6.66 -9.28 -14.13
C ALA A 157 7.35 -10.47 -13.45
N ASP A 158 8.67 -10.39 -13.28
CA ASP A 158 9.42 -11.41 -12.52
C ASP A 158 9.17 -11.32 -11.01
N TRP A 159 8.77 -10.13 -10.54
CA TRP A 159 8.47 -9.84 -9.14
C TRP A 159 7.16 -9.08 -9.04
N VAL A 160 6.36 -9.42 -8.02
CA VAL A 160 5.10 -8.72 -7.72
C VAL A 160 4.97 -8.49 -6.21
N ALA A 161 4.30 -7.41 -5.82
CA ALA A 161 3.88 -7.16 -4.45
C ALA A 161 2.37 -7.41 -4.34
N VAL A 162 1.97 -8.43 -3.58
CA VAL A 162 0.55 -8.84 -3.52
C VAL A 162 -0.17 -8.12 -2.39
N ALA A 163 -1.04 -7.17 -2.73
CA ALA A 163 -1.83 -6.44 -1.74
C ALA A 163 -3.02 -7.24 -1.20
N VAL A 164 -3.74 -7.95 -2.08
CA VAL A 164 -4.89 -8.80 -1.75
C VAL A 164 -4.64 -10.18 -2.34
N ALA A 165 -4.91 -11.22 -1.54
CA ALA A 165 -4.85 -12.60 -1.97
C ALA A 165 -6.06 -13.33 -1.41
N ASP A 166 -6.93 -13.79 -2.29
CA ASP A 166 -8.06 -14.64 -1.95
C ASP A 166 -7.58 -16.09 -1.75
N ARG A 167 -8.19 -16.81 -0.81
CA ARG A 167 -8.02 -18.26 -0.70
C ARG A 167 -9.29 -18.94 -1.18
N PRO A 168 -9.23 -19.91 -2.12
CA PRO A 168 -10.40 -20.69 -2.47
C PRO A 168 -10.91 -21.41 -1.22
N VAL A 169 -12.21 -21.32 -0.98
CA VAL A 169 -12.86 -21.97 0.16
C VAL A 169 -12.98 -23.47 -0.18
N GLY A 170 -12.31 -24.34 0.57
CA GLY A 170 -12.46 -25.80 0.46
C GLY A 170 -11.29 -26.58 -0.16
N ALA A 171 -10.03 -26.19 0.09
CA ALA A 171 -8.86 -27.02 -0.18
C ALA A 171 -8.49 -27.90 1.02
#